data_AF-A0A117IEH1-F1
#
_entry.id   AF-A0A117IEH1-F1
#
_cell.length_a   1.000
_cell.length_b   1.000
_cell.length_c   1.000
_cell.angle_alpha   90.00
_cell.angle_beta   90.00
_cell.angle_gamma   90.00
#
_symmetry.space_group_name_H-M   'P 1'
#
loop_
_entity.id
_entity.type
_entity.pdbx_description
1 polymer ?
#
loop_
_entity_poly.entity_id
_entity_poly.type
_entity_poly.pdbx_seq_one_letter_code
_entity_poly.pdbx_strand_id
1 'polypeptide(L)'
;MTEVSTRRTNRRGEATRESMLEAARKALASGDPGAVSANRIAKEIGATWGAVKYQFGDIDGFWAAVLQRTAERRAGMLSHRDDSVPLRERVAGIIDLLYDGLTASDSRAIENLRAALPRDHAELERLYPKTAAELSSWGQSWLQTCQEAFADLDVDPERVREVASFIPGAMRGITSERQLGTYTDLDLARRGLTNAIVTYLEESR
;
A
#
# COMPACT_ATOMS: atom_id res chain seq x y z
N MET A 1 -5.94 36.55 22.78
CA MET A 1 -5.96 35.30 23.58
C MET A 1 -6.71 34.14 22.91
N THR A 2 -7.30 34.32 21.73
CA THR A 2 -8.14 33.32 21.02
C THR A 2 -7.35 32.38 20.10
N GLU A 3 -6.29 32.82 19.43
CA GLU A 3 -5.51 31.96 18.49
C GLU A 3 -4.73 30.82 19.17
N VAL A 4 -4.23 31.04 20.39
CA VAL A 4 -3.43 30.03 21.11
C VAL A 4 -4.30 28.84 21.55
N SER A 5 -5.58 29.09 21.86
CA SER A 5 -6.54 28.05 22.23
C SER A 5 -6.88 27.17 21.03
N THR A 6 -7.24 27.79 19.90
CA THR A 6 -7.59 27.10 18.64
C THR A 6 -6.44 26.25 18.11
N ARG A 7 -5.20 26.76 18.16
CA ARG A 7 -3.99 26.04 17.73
C ARG A 7 -3.68 24.84 18.64
N ARG A 8 -3.99 24.93 19.93
CA ARG A 8 -3.77 23.84 20.91
C ARG A 8 -4.83 22.74 20.79
N THR A 9 -6.09 23.09 20.53
CA THR A 9 -7.15 22.12 20.19
C THR A 9 -6.87 21.41 18.87
N ASN A 10 -6.37 22.12 17.85
CA ASN A 10 -6.04 21.52 16.56
C ASN A 10 -4.91 20.48 16.70
N ARG A 11 -3.81 20.84 17.39
CA ARG A 11 -2.70 19.93 17.65
C ARG A 11 -3.08 18.69 18.48
N ARG A 12 -4.04 18.83 19.42
CA ARG A 12 -4.56 17.70 20.21
C ARG A 12 -5.46 16.79 19.36
N GLY A 13 -6.25 17.39 18.47
CA GLY A 13 -7.06 16.68 17.47
C GLY A 13 -6.20 15.87 16.51
N GLU A 14 -5.15 16.47 15.96
CA GLU A 14 -4.15 15.81 15.10
C GLU A 14 -3.45 14.65 15.82
N ALA A 15 -2.96 14.87 17.05
CA ALA A 15 -2.30 13.81 17.81
C ALA A 15 -3.21 12.60 18.08
N THR A 16 -4.50 12.87 18.35
CA THR A 16 -5.50 11.82 18.55
C THR A 16 -5.80 11.08 17.24
N ARG A 17 -5.91 11.82 16.13
CA ARG A 17 -6.07 11.25 14.79
C ARG A 17 -4.90 10.33 14.43
N GLU A 18 -3.65 10.77 14.61
CA GLU A 18 -2.47 9.95 14.35
C GLU A 18 -2.42 8.71 15.24
N SER A 19 -2.77 8.84 16.52
CA SER A 19 -2.84 7.69 17.44
C SER A 19 -3.87 6.65 17.00
N MET A 20 -5.03 7.10 16.49
CA MET A 20 -6.06 6.22 15.93
C MET A 20 -5.58 5.46 14.70
N LEU A 21 -4.91 6.14 13.77
CA LEU A 21 -4.39 5.53 12.55
C LEU A 21 -3.28 4.51 12.86
N GLU A 22 -2.39 4.84 13.79
CA GLU A 22 -1.30 3.94 14.18
C GLU A 22 -1.80 2.69 14.92
N ALA A 23 -2.84 2.82 15.74
CA ALA A 23 -3.47 1.66 16.39
C ALA A 23 -4.23 0.78 15.41
N ALA A 24 -4.95 1.38 14.45
CA ALA A 24 -5.59 0.63 13.37
C ALA A 24 -4.56 -0.19 12.60
N ARG A 25 -3.44 0.43 12.22
CA ARG A 25 -2.33 -0.23 11.52
C ARG A 25 -1.80 -1.43 12.30
N LYS A 26 -1.52 -1.26 13.61
CA LYS A 26 -1.04 -2.36 14.47
C LYS A 26 -2.05 -3.49 14.61
N ALA A 27 -3.33 -3.15 14.82
CA ALA A 27 -4.40 -4.14 14.91
C ALA A 27 -4.52 -4.92 13.60
N LEU A 28 -4.62 -4.23 12.46
CA LEU A 28 -4.71 -4.85 11.15
C LEU A 28 -3.48 -5.71 10.83
N ALA A 29 -2.26 -5.27 11.17
CA ALA A 29 -1.04 -6.04 10.93
C ALA A 29 -0.97 -7.35 11.74
N SER A 30 -1.71 -7.45 12.86
CA SER A 30 -1.73 -8.66 13.70
C SER A 30 -2.36 -9.86 12.98
N GLY A 31 -3.32 -9.64 12.08
CA GLY A 31 -4.09 -10.70 11.42
C GLY A 31 -5.17 -11.35 12.29
N ASP A 32 -5.49 -10.80 13.47
CA ASP A 32 -6.65 -11.24 14.25
C ASP A 32 -7.93 -10.99 13.41
N PRO A 33 -8.78 -12.01 13.18
CA PRO A 33 -10.04 -11.84 12.45
C PRO A 33 -10.95 -10.74 13.02
N GLY A 34 -10.84 -10.44 14.31
CA GLY A 34 -11.57 -9.36 14.98
C GLY A 34 -10.88 -7.98 14.90
N ALA A 35 -9.72 -7.87 14.26
CA ALA A 35 -8.95 -6.62 14.18
C ALA A 35 -9.54 -5.59 13.21
N VAL A 36 -10.36 -6.01 12.24
CA VAL A 36 -11.07 -5.10 11.33
C VAL A 36 -12.36 -4.58 11.96
N SER A 37 -12.23 -4.00 13.15
CA SER A 37 -13.34 -3.42 13.91
C SER A 37 -12.94 -2.04 14.40
N ALA A 38 -13.46 -1.01 13.75
CA ALA A 38 -13.17 0.38 14.12
C ALA A 38 -13.61 0.69 15.57
N ASN A 39 -14.66 0.03 16.08
CA ASN A 39 -15.07 0.12 17.48
C ASN A 39 -14.05 -0.50 18.44
N ARG A 40 -13.48 -1.67 18.09
CA ARG A 40 -12.44 -2.31 18.91
C ARG A 40 -11.16 -1.47 18.91
N ILE A 41 -10.73 -0.99 17.74
CA ILE A 41 -9.56 -0.12 17.60
C ILE A 41 -9.73 1.16 18.44
N ALA A 42 -10.91 1.80 18.39
CA ALA A 42 -11.19 2.97 19.22
C ALA A 42 -11.06 2.65 20.71
N LYS A 43 -11.61 1.52 21.16
CA LYS A 43 -11.55 1.08 22.56
C LYS A 43 -10.11 0.80 23.02
N GLU A 44 -9.29 0.18 22.18
CA GLU A 44 -7.90 -0.19 22.49
C GLU A 44 -7.00 1.03 22.79
N ILE A 45 -7.30 2.19 22.19
CA ILE A 45 -6.57 3.45 22.43
C ILE A 45 -7.27 4.39 23.42
N GLY A 46 -8.33 3.93 24.08
CA GLY A 46 -9.12 4.77 24.99
C GLY A 46 -9.92 5.88 24.30
N ALA A 47 -10.20 5.74 23.00
CA ALA A 47 -11.09 6.62 22.26
C ALA A 47 -12.52 6.06 22.18
N THR A 48 -13.49 6.95 21.98
CA THR A 48 -14.88 6.56 21.74
C THR A 48 -15.17 6.46 20.24
N TRP A 49 -16.19 5.69 19.87
CA TRP A 49 -16.69 5.69 18.50
C TRP A 49 -17.13 7.09 18.03
N GLY A 50 -17.65 7.91 18.95
CA GLY A 50 -17.97 9.31 18.68
C GLY A 50 -16.74 10.14 18.28
N ALA A 51 -15.56 9.87 18.88
CA ALA A 51 -14.32 10.52 18.50
C ALA A 51 -13.84 10.08 17.11
N VAL A 52 -14.00 8.80 16.74
CA VAL A 52 -13.70 8.32 15.38
C VAL A 52 -14.61 9.00 14.36
N LYS A 53 -15.93 9.05 14.61
CA LYS A 53 -16.87 9.77 13.74
C LYS A 53 -16.56 11.25 13.63
N TYR A 54 -16.15 11.90 14.72
CA TYR A 54 -15.73 13.31 14.67
C TYR A 54 -14.51 13.54 13.77
N GLN A 55 -13.53 12.64 13.82
CA GLN A 55 -12.27 12.77 13.09
C GLN A 55 -12.34 12.32 11.63
N PHE A 56 -13.15 11.29 11.35
CA PHE A 56 -13.15 10.59 10.06
C PHE A 56 -14.53 10.55 9.38
N GLY A 57 -15.58 11.06 10.05
CA GLY A 57 -16.97 11.02 9.61
C GLY A 57 -17.64 9.67 9.91
N ASP A 58 -17.09 8.60 9.35
CA ASP A 58 -17.65 7.25 9.39
C ASP A 58 -16.54 6.18 9.26
N ILE A 59 -16.97 4.91 9.19
CA ILE A 59 -16.05 3.78 9.02
C ILE A 59 -15.31 3.82 7.68
N ASP A 60 -15.99 4.26 6.62
CA ASP A 60 -15.39 4.42 5.28
C ASP A 60 -14.29 5.49 5.30
N GLY A 61 -14.57 6.67 5.86
CA GLY A 61 -13.58 7.72 6.00
C GLY A 61 -12.42 7.33 6.92
N PHE A 62 -12.65 6.46 7.91
CA PHE A 62 -11.59 5.92 8.75
C PHE A 62 -10.68 4.97 7.97
N TRP A 63 -11.25 4.03 7.22
CA TRP A 63 -10.45 3.11 6.40
C TRP A 63 -9.70 3.81 5.28
N ALA A 64 -10.33 4.77 4.59
CA ALA A 64 -9.66 5.62 3.61
C ALA A 64 -8.45 6.34 4.24
N ALA A 65 -8.59 6.91 5.44
CA ALA A 65 -7.48 7.58 6.12
C ALA A 65 -6.36 6.61 6.57
N VAL A 66 -6.71 5.38 6.98
CA VAL A 66 -5.72 4.33 7.30
C VAL A 66 -4.93 3.93 6.06
N LEU A 67 -5.62 3.75 4.93
CA LEU A 67 -4.99 3.48 3.64
C LEU A 67 -4.05 4.63 3.27
N GLN A 68 -4.55 5.86 3.20
CA GLN A 68 -3.79 7.05 2.81
C GLN A 68 -2.50 7.20 3.64
N ARG A 69 -2.60 7.04 4.97
CA ARG A 69 -1.44 7.14 5.87
C ARG A 69 -0.39 6.07 5.59
N THR A 70 -0.82 4.89 5.16
CA THR A 70 0.07 3.79 4.81
C THR A 70 0.72 4.01 3.44
N ALA A 71 0.02 4.65 2.50
CA ALA A 71 0.58 5.06 1.20
C ALA A 71 1.61 6.17 1.32
N GLU A 72 1.38 7.20 2.15
CA GLU A 72 2.36 8.27 2.41
C GLU A 72 3.72 7.73 2.88
N ARG A 73 3.71 6.67 3.69
CA ARG A 73 4.93 6.01 4.16
C ARG A 73 5.65 5.22 3.05
N ARG A 74 4.95 4.86 1.96
CA ARG A 74 5.48 4.12 0.81
C ARG A 74 5.91 5.01 -0.36
N ALA A 75 5.24 6.15 -0.58
CA ALA A 75 5.47 7.03 -1.72
C ALA A 75 6.93 7.51 -1.85
N GLY A 76 7.66 7.61 -0.73
CA GLY A 76 9.08 7.97 -0.74
C GLY A 76 10.03 6.94 -1.38
N MET A 77 9.57 5.71 -1.60
CA MET A 77 10.43 4.60 -2.00
C MET A 77 10.65 4.47 -3.53
N LEU A 78 9.70 4.94 -4.35
CA LEU A 78 9.79 4.89 -5.83
C LEU A 78 10.29 6.20 -6.45
N SER A 79 10.51 7.24 -5.66
CA SER A 79 10.72 8.61 -6.15
C SER A 79 12.17 8.93 -6.56
N HIS A 80 13.11 7.98 -6.47
CA HIS A 80 14.49 8.19 -6.93
C HIS A 80 14.69 7.63 -8.33
N ARG A 81 14.67 8.55 -9.30
CA ARG A 81 15.03 8.29 -10.69
C ARG A 81 16.54 8.51 -10.85
N ASP A 82 17.27 7.43 -11.09
CA ASP A 82 18.66 7.49 -11.53
C ASP A 82 18.73 6.97 -12.97
N ASP A 83 18.79 7.91 -13.91
CA ASP A 83 18.80 7.64 -15.36
C ASP A 83 20.06 6.89 -15.82
N SER A 84 21.10 6.82 -14.97
CA SER A 84 22.33 6.08 -15.28
C SER A 84 22.21 4.56 -15.07
N VAL A 85 21.13 4.11 -14.42
CA VAL A 85 20.96 2.71 -14.03
C VAL A 85 20.45 1.85 -15.20
N PRO A 86 21.12 0.73 -15.54
CA PRO A 86 20.68 -0.19 -16.59
C PRO A 86 19.31 -0.83 -16.32
N LEU A 87 18.62 -1.26 -17.39
CA LEU A 87 17.29 -1.89 -17.34
C LEU A 87 17.19 -2.97 -16.25
N ARG A 88 18.14 -3.91 -16.22
CA ARG A 88 18.15 -5.01 -15.25
C ARG A 88 18.17 -4.53 -13.80
N GLU A 89 18.97 -3.51 -13.50
CA GLU A 89 19.09 -2.96 -12.15
C GLU A 89 17.82 -2.20 -11.75
N ARG A 90 17.15 -1.51 -12.68
CA ARG A 90 15.84 -0.89 -12.42
C ARG A 90 14.77 -1.92 -12.11
N VAL A 91 14.68 -2.98 -12.91
CA VAL A 91 13.72 -4.08 -12.67
C VAL A 91 14.01 -4.76 -11.33
N ALA A 92 15.29 -5.06 -11.03
CA ALA A 92 15.69 -5.63 -9.74
C ALA A 92 15.31 -4.72 -8.57
N GLY A 93 15.62 -3.41 -8.67
CA GLY A 93 15.28 -2.43 -7.65
C GLY A 93 13.78 -2.34 -7.38
N ILE A 94 12.94 -2.37 -8.43
CA ILE A 94 11.48 -2.40 -8.27
C ILE A 94 11.01 -3.68 -7.56
N ILE A 95 11.55 -4.85 -7.93
CA ILE A 95 11.20 -6.13 -7.31
C ILE A 95 11.60 -6.15 -5.84
N ASP A 96 12.80 -5.70 -5.51
CA ASP A 96 13.31 -5.64 -4.14
C ASP A 96 12.49 -4.66 -3.30
N LEU A 97 12.16 -3.50 -3.87
CA LEU A 97 11.30 -2.52 -3.21
C LEU A 97 9.91 -3.08 -2.90
N LEU A 98 9.31 -3.78 -3.85
CA LEU A 98 8.02 -4.42 -3.63
C LEU A 98 8.10 -5.55 -2.61
N TYR A 99 9.18 -6.33 -2.63
CA TYR A 99 9.39 -7.40 -1.66
C TYR A 99 9.55 -6.87 -0.23
N ASP A 100 10.40 -5.88 -0.04
CA ASP A 100 10.63 -5.22 1.25
C ASP A 100 9.36 -4.51 1.72
N GLY A 101 8.70 -3.79 0.81
CA GLY A 101 7.41 -3.18 1.04
C GLY A 101 6.39 -4.21 1.52
N LEU A 102 6.19 -5.31 0.79
CA LEU A 102 5.19 -6.34 1.10
C LEU A 102 5.52 -7.17 2.35
N THR A 103 6.80 -7.26 2.73
CA THR A 103 7.22 -7.93 3.96
C THR A 103 7.12 -7.02 5.19
N ALA A 104 7.00 -5.70 5.01
CA ALA A 104 6.77 -4.76 6.10
C ALA A 104 5.40 -4.95 6.77
N SER A 105 5.33 -4.64 8.07
CA SER A 105 4.08 -4.73 8.86
C SER A 105 2.91 -3.94 8.26
N ASP A 106 3.22 -2.84 7.56
CA ASP A 106 2.26 -1.94 6.90
C ASP A 106 1.53 -2.66 5.74
N SER A 107 2.19 -3.60 5.07
CA SER A 107 1.58 -4.39 4.00
C SER A 107 0.59 -5.42 4.51
N ARG A 108 0.90 -6.06 5.64
CA ARG A 108 -0.05 -6.97 6.29
C ARG A 108 -1.32 -6.24 6.70
N ALA A 109 -1.20 -5.01 7.20
CA ALA A 109 -2.35 -4.20 7.56
C ALA A 109 -3.28 -3.93 6.37
N ILE A 110 -2.71 -3.56 5.21
CA ILE A 110 -3.48 -3.33 3.98
C ILE A 110 -4.12 -4.60 3.46
N GLU A 111 -3.37 -5.71 3.38
CA GLU A 111 -3.92 -6.98 2.87
C GLU A 111 -5.05 -7.50 3.76
N ASN A 112 -4.91 -7.43 5.08
CA ASN A 112 -5.97 -7.83 6.01
C ASN A 112 -7.20 -6.91 5.93
N LEU A 113 -7.00 -5.60 5.74
CA LEU A 113 -8.12 -4.68 5.48
C LEU A 113 -8.83 -5.03 4.17
N ARG A 114 -8.09 -5.24 3.08
CA ARG A 114 -8.65 -5.64 1.78
C ARG A 114 -9.40 -6.97 1.86
N ALA A 115 -8.89 -7.94 2.63
CA ALA A 115 -9.53 -9.24 2.82
C ALA A 115 -10.87 -9.16 3.57
N ALA A 116 -11.06 -8.12 4.40
CA ALA A 116 -12.28 -7.89 5.17
C ALA A 116 -13.29 -6.97 4.47
N LEU A 117 -12.87 -6.28 3.39
CA LEU A 117 -13.74 -5.47 2.56
C LEU A 117 -14.46 -6.32 1.49
N PRO A 118 -15.58 -5.84 0.92
CA PRO A 118 -16.23 -6.51 -0.21
C PRO A 118 -15.23 -6.76 -1.36
N ARG A 119 -15.26 -7.99 -1.90
CA ARG A 119 -14.40 -8.38 -3.03
C ARG A 119 -14.95 -7.88 -4.37
N ASP A 120 -16.27 -7.74 -4.46
CA ASP A 120 -16.92 -7.16 -5.62
C ASP A 120 -16.68 -5.64 -5.62
N HIS A 121 -16.14 -5.13 -6.73
CA HIS A 121 -15.74 -3.74 -6.85
C HIS A 121 -16.96 -2.79 -6.81
N ALA A 122 -18.08 -3.18 -7.43
CA ALA A 122 -19.28 -2.35 -7.43
C ALA A 122 -19.92 -2.30 -6.03
N GLU A 123 -19.88 -3.41 -5.29
CA GLU A 123 -20.30 -3.44 -3.90
C GLU A 123 -19.37 -2.60 -2.99
N LEU A 124 -18.06 -2.70 -3.20
CA LEU A 124 -17.07 -1.90 -2.48
C LEU A 124 -17.29 -0.41 -2.71
N GLU A 125 -17.45 0.03 -3.95
CA GLU A 125 -17.70 1.43 -4.31
C GLU A 125 -19.02 1.95 -3.74
N ARG A 126 -20.05 1.11 -3.66
CA ARG A 126 -21.34 1.47 -3.08
C ARG A 126 -21.29 1.60 -1.56
N LEU A 127 -20.57 0.71 -0.87
CA LEU A 127 -20.54 0.64 0.61
C LEU A 127 -19.43 1.48 1.23
N TYR A 128 -18.30 1.63 0.53
CA TYR A 128 -17.08 2.28 1.00
C TYR A 128 -16.46 3.17 -0.11
N PRO A 129 -17.17 4.19 -0.59
CA PRO A 129 -16.73 5.00 -1.74
C PRO A 129 -15.38 5.69 -1.52
N LYS A 130 -15.07 6.18 -0.30
CA LYS A 130 -13.78 6.83 -0.02
C LYS A 130 -12.64 5.80 -0.02
N THR A 131 -12.88 4.64 0.58
CA THR A 131 -11.91 3.54 0.61
C THR A 131 -11.63 3.02 -0.80
N ALA A 132 -12.68 2.87 -1.62
CA ALA A 132 -12.56 2.46 -3.02
C ALA A 132 -11.75 3.47 -3.84
N ALA A 133 -12.02 4.77 -3.68
CA ALA A 133 -11.30 5.84 -4.35
C ALA A 133 -9.80 5.83 -3.99
N GLU A 134 -9.47 5.65 -2.70
CA GLU A 134 -8.09 5.56 -2.24
C GLU A 134 -7.36 4.37 -2.88
N LEU A 135 -7.96 3.17 -2.85
CA LEU A 135 -7.38 1.97 -3.46
C LEU A 135 -7.19 2.11 -4.99
N SER A 136 -8.15 2.76 -5.67
CA SER A 136 -8.08 3.01 -7.11
C SER A 136 -6.95 3.98 -7.47
N SER A 137 -6.79 5.05 -6.68
CA SER A 137 -5.73 6.05 -6.88
C SER A 137 -4.32 5.44 -6.85
N TRP A 138 -4.12 4.40 -6.03
CA TRP A 138 -2.83 3.71 -5.92
C TRP A 138 -2.48 2.93 -7.18
N GLY A 139 -3.47 2.27 -7.79
CA GLY A 139 -3.26 1.56 -9.05
C GLY A 139 -2.84 2.51 -10.18
N GLN A 140 -3.49 3.67 -10.26
CA GLN A 140 -3.16 4.71 -11.24
C GLN A 140 -1.76 5.29 -11.00
N SER A 141 -1.45 5.66 -9.76
CA SER A 141 -0.12 6.16 -9.39
C SER A 141 0.97 5.14 -9.69
N TRP A 142 0.73 3.86 -9.40
CA TRP A 142 1.69 2.78 -9.68
C TRP A 142 2.01 2.65 -11.16
N LEU A 143 0.98 2.59 -12.02
CA LEU A 143 1.17 2.49 -13.47
C LEU A 143 1.95 3.69 -14.01
N GLN A 144 1.60 4.90 -13.55
CA GLN A 144 2.30 6.12 -13.94
C GLN A 144 3.77 6.09 -13.50
N THR A 145 4.05 5.73 -12.25
CA THR A 145 5.43 5.64 -11.74
C THR A 145 6.27 4.60 -12.49
N CYS A 146 5.69 3.45 -12.85
CA CYS A 146 6.39 2.48 -13.70
C CYS A 146 6.71 3.06 -15.07
N GLN A 147 5.75 3.71 -15.74
CA GLN A 147 5.99 4.35 -17.04
C GLN A 147 7.13 5.38 -16.97
N GLU A 148 7.10 6.24 -15.95
CA GLU A 148 8.13 7.25 -15.71
C GLU A 148 9.51 6.65 -15.43
N ALA A 149 9.58 5.51 -14.72
CA ALA A 149 10.82 4.83 -14.37
C ALA A 149 11.55 4.18 -15.56
N PHE A 150 10.84 3.90 -16.65
CA PHE A 150 11.41 3.29 -17.86
C PHE A 150 11.41 4.23 -19.08
N ALA A 151 10.93 5.47 -18.95
CA ALA A 151 10.69 6.39 -20.07
C ALA A 151 11.94 6.80 -20.87
N ASP A 152 13.13 6.74 -20.27
CA ASP A 152 14.42 7.03 -20.91
C ASP A 152 15.12 5.79 -21.49
N LEU A 153 14.54 4.60 -21.32
CA LEU A 153 15.03 3.37 -21.93
C LEU A 153 14.27 3.10 -23.24
N ASP A 154 14.99 2.56 -24.22
CA ASP A 154 14.40 2.03 -25.45
C ASP A 154 13.68 0.71 -25.13
N VAL A 155 12.45 0.82 -24.62
CA VAL A 155 11.54 -0.31 -24.31
C VAL A 155 10.12 0.08 -24.69
N ASP A 156 9.32 -0.88 -25.13
CA ASP A 156 7.92 -0.64 -25.49
C ASP A 156 7.07 -0.25 -24.25
N PRO A 157 6.45 0.94 -24.23
CA PRO A 157 5.58 1.39 -23.14
C PRO A 157 4.39 0.45 -22.87
N GLU A 158 3.87 -0.27 -23.87
CA GLU A 158 2.80 -1.25 -23.66
C GLU A 158 3.30 -2.44 -22.84
N ARG A 159 4.50 -2.97 -23.14
CA ARG A 159 5.10 -4.04 -22.35
C ARG A 159 5.42 -3.59 -20.93
N VAL A 160 5.85 -2.34 -20.73
CA VAL A 160 5.99 -1.75 -19.39
C VAL A 160 4.65 -1.75 -18.64
N ARG A 161 3.54 -1.42 -19.32
CA ARG A 161 2.19 -1.44 -18.71
C ARG A 161 1.75 -2.85 -18.32
N GLU A 162 2.00 -3.83 -19.16
CA GLU A 162 1.70 -5.24 -18.88
C GLU A 162 2.48 -5.73 -17.65
N VAL A 163 3.79 -5.45 -17.62
CA VAL A 163 4.68 -5.75 -16.50
C VAL A 163 4.18 -5.08 -15.22
N ALA A 164 3.88 -3.78 -15.27
CA ALA A 164 3.33 -3.05 -14.13
C ALA A 164 1.98 -3.62 -13.66
N SER A 165 1.18 -4.19 -14.56
CA SER A 165 -0.12 -4.77 -14.20
C SER A 165 -0.01 -6.08 -13.41
N PHE A 166 0.95 -6.95 -13.75
CA PHE A 166 1.07 -8.25 -13.08
C PHE A 166 2.04 -8.26 -11.90
N ILE A 167 3.09 -7.42 -11.91
CA ILE A 167 4.16 -7.44 -10.90
C ILE A 167 3.61 -7.41 -9.47
N PRO A 168 2.66 -6.52 -9.09
CA PRO A 168 2.14 -6.50 -7.72
C PRO A 168 1.46 -7.81 -7.31
N GLY A 169 0.80 -8.50 -8.25
CA GLY A 169 0.19 -9.80 -8.01
C GLY A 169 1.25 -10.90 -7.81
N ALA A 170 2.24 -10.96 -8.70
CA ALA A 170 3.34 -11.92 -8.61
C ALA A 170 4.12 -11.76 -7.29
N MET A 171 4.45 -10.52 -6.91
CA MET A 171 5.16 -10.23 -5.66
C MET A 171 4.35 -10.57 -4.42
N ARG A 172 3.03 -10.33 -4.42
CA ARG A 172 2.14 -10.80 -3.32
C ARG A 172 2.18 -12.32 -3.17
N GLY A 173 2.18 -13.06 -4.28
CA GLY A 173 2.32 -14.52 -4.25
C GLY A 173 3.65 -14.98 -3.64
N ILE A 174 4.77 -14.41 -4.11
CA ILE A 174 6.12 -14.70 -3.57
C ILE A 174 6.20 -14.36 -2.07
N THR A 175 5.66 -13.23 -1.65
CA THR A 175 5.64 -12.85 -0.22
C THR A 175 4.70 -13.73 0.61
N SER A 176 3.59 -14.19 0.05
CA SER A 176 2.67 -15.13 0.70
C SER A 176 3.36 -16.47 1.01
N GLU A 177 4.15 -17.00 0.08
CA GLU A 177 4.93 -18.23 0.29
C GLU A 177 5.86 -18.14 1.50
N ARG A 178 6.48 -16.96 1.72
CA ARG A 178 7.27 -16.69 2.92
C ARG A 178 6.46 -16.86 4.21
N GLN A 179 5.22 -16.35 4.21
CA GLN A 179 4.35 -16.39 5.39
C GLN A 179 3.86 -17.80 5.69
N LEU A 180 3.71 -18.63 4.65
CA LEU A 180 3.33 -20.04 4.79
C LEU A 180 4.50 -20.96 5.19
N GLY A 181 5.70 -20.41 5.37
CA GLY A 181 6.87 -21.19 5.75
C GLY A 181 7.38 -22.09 4.61
N THR A 182 7.34 -21.59 3.37
CA THR A 182 7.79 -22.34 2.19
C THR A 182 9.22 -22.87 2.33
N TYR A 183 9.50 -24.02 1.71
CA TYR A 183 10.85 -24.58 1.54
C TYR A 183 11.57 -24.05 0.30
N THR A 184 10.89 -23.21 -0.48
CA THR A 184 11.41 -22.65 -1.73
C THR A 184 12.38 -21.50 -1.45
N ASP A 185 13.48 -21.43 -2.21
CA ASP A 185 14.37 -20.27 -2.19
C ASP A 185 13.68 -19.05 -2.83
N LEU A 186 13.21 -18.13 -1.99
CA LEU A 186 12.53 -16.91 -2.44
C LEU A 186 13.48 -15.93 -3.12
N ASP A 187 14.77 -15.96 -2.82
CA ASP A 187 15.76 -15.14 -3.51
C ASP A 187 15.98 -15.65 -4.93
N LEU A 188 15.96 -16.98 -5.12
CA LEU A 188 15.95 -17.59 -6.44
C LEU A 188 14.69 -17.20 -7.22
N ALA A 189 13.52 -17.23 -6.61
CA ALA A 189 12.26 -16.83 -7.24
C ALA A 189 12.29 -15.35 -7.70
N ARG A 190 12.76 -14.44 -6.83
CA ARG A 190 12.93 -13.02 -7.18
C ARG A 190 13.89 -12.80 -8.33
N ARG A 191 15.08 -13.42 -8.28
CA ARG A 191 16.08 -13.34 -9.38
C ARG A 191 15.51 -13.87 -10.69
N GLY A 192 14.78 -14.99 -10.64
CA GLY A 192 14.11 -15.56 -11.80
C GLY A 192 13.08 -14.60 -12.42
N LEU A 193 12.24 -13.99 -11.58
CA LEU A 193 11.26 -12.99 -12.01
C LEU A 193 11.93 -11.76 -12.63
N THR A 194 13.00 -11.24 -12.01
CA THR A 194 13.80 -10.14 -12.58
C THR A 194 14.29 -10.48 -13.98
N ASN A 195 14.93 -11.64 -14.13
CA ASN A 195 15.50 -12.05 -15.42
C ASN A 195 14.40 -12.21 -16.48
N ALA A 196 13.27 -12.81 -16.14
CA ALA A 196 12.15 -12.99 -17.06
C ALA A 196 11.57 -11.64 -17.55
N ILE A 197 11.39 -10.68 -16.65
CA ILE A 197 10.91 -9.34 -17.00
C ILE A 197 11.93 -8.61 -17.88
N VAL A 198 13.23 -8.70 -17.56
CA VAL A 198 14.29 -8.07 -18.36
C VAL A 198 14.28 -8.62 -19.78
N THR A 199 14.26 -9.95 -19.95
CA THR A 199 14.17 -10.56 -21.27
C THR A 199 12.92 -10.12 -22.02
N TYR A 200 11.76 -10.09 -21.34
CA TYR A 200 10.51 -9.63 -21.93
C TYR A 200 10.56 -8.17 -22.41
N LEU A 201 11.23 -7.28 -21.67
CA LEU A 201 11.39 -5.88 -22.04
C LEU A 201 12.49 -5.67 -23.10
N GLU A 202 13.56 -6.47 -23.09
CA GLU A 202 14.63 -6.38 -24.09
C GLU A 202 14.19 -6.85 -25.48
N GLU A 203 13.33 -7.88 -25.56
CA GLU A 203 12.73 -8.36 -26.81
C GLU A 203 11.73 -7.36 -27.44
N SER A 204 11.60 -6.16 -26.87
CA SER A 204 10.81 -5.06 -27.45
C SER A 204 11.65 -4.04 -28.24
N ARG A 205 12.98 -4.19 -28.20
CA ARG A 205 13.94 -3.43 -29.02
C ARG A 205 14.08 -3.97 -30.42
#